data_AF-A0A2J6IDA5-F1
#
_entry.id   AF-A0A2J6IDA5-F1
#
_cell.length_a   1.000
_cell.length_b   1.000
_cell.length_c   1.000
_cell.angle_alpha   90.00
_cell.angle_beta   90.00
_cell.angle_gamma   90.00
#
_symmetry.space_group_name_H-M   'P 1'
#
loop_
_entity.id
_entity.type
_entity.pdbx_description
1 polymer ?
#
loop_
_entity_poly.entity_id
_entity_poly.type
_entity_poly.pdbx_seq_one_letter_code
_entity_poly.pdbx_strand_id
1 'polypeptide(L)'
;MDNIRELMLRSLDDDLSLEEKEILNGELDKCSSLRTELEDYKSIRKHLKQYNHTFSENFNKKLFDKIKPTFDLFGSFKSIAISSAIAILMLIASIYIMDGSISINSLIGVNSYPIEEEFYSFLNY
;
A
#
# COMPACT_ATOMS: atom_id res chain seq x y z
N MET A 1 -9.82 -33.54 -24.06
CA MET A 1 -10.45 -32.81 -25.19
C MET A 1 -11.21 -31.68 -24.54
N ASP A 2 -10.61 -30.50 -24.53
CA ASP A 2 -11.26 -29.31 -23.99
C ASP A 2 -12.59 -29.15 -24.70
N ASN A 3 -13.66 -28.98 -23.93
CA ASN A 3 -15.00 -28.90 -24.48
C ASN A 3 -15.05 -27.69 -25.41
N ILE A 4 -15.45 -27.85 -26.67
CA ILE A 4 -15.51 -26.74 -27.64
C ILE A 4 -16.35 -25.56 -27.08
N ARG A 5 -17.34 -25.87 -26.22
CA ARG A 5 -18.10 -24.85 -25.48
C ARG A 5 -17.26 -24.06 -24.48
N GLU A 6 -16.32 -24.71 -23.80
CA GLU A 6 -15.40 -24.04 -22.88
C GLU A 6 -14.45 -23.11 -23.65
N LEU A 7 -13.96 -23.56 -24.82
CA LEU A 7 -13.18 -22.73 -25.73
C LEU A 7 -13.98 -21.52 -26.24
N MET A 8 -15.26 -21.74 -26.58
CA MET A 8 -16.20 -20.70 -26.98
C MET A 8 -16.43 -19.68 -25.87
N LEU A 9 -16.67 -20.13 -24.63
CA LEU A 9 -16.88 -19.25 -23.48
C LEU A 9 -15.61 -18.45 -23.17
N ARG A 10 -14.45 -19.09 -23.20
CA ARG A 10 -13.16 -18.42 -23.00
C ARG A 10 -12.91 -17.36 -24.07
N SER A 11 -13.34 -17.58 -25.32
CA SER A 11 -13.25 -16.57 -26.40
C SER A 11 -14.04 -15.28 -26.14
N LEU A 12 -15.01 -15.30 -25.22
CA LEU A 12 -15.78 -14.11 -24.87
C LEU A 12 -15.02 -13.23 -23.87
N ASP A 13 -14.19 -13.82 -23.02
CA ASP A 13 -13.52 -13.12 -21.92
C ASP A 13 -12.03 -12.85 -22.18
N ASP A 14 -11.34 -13.77 -22.87
CA ASP A 14 -9.89 -13.74 -23.12
C ASP A 14 -9.53 -13.84 -24.62
N ASP A 15 -8.32 -13.38 -24.94
CA ASP A 15 -7.74 -13.53 -26.28
C ASP A 15 -7.24 -14.97 -26.51
N LEU A 16 -7.95 -15.70 -27.37
CA LEU A 16 -7.54 -17.02 -27.83
C LEU A 16 -6.29 -16.96 -28.74
N SER A 17 -5.47 -18.01 -28.69
CA SER A 17 -4.38 -18.22 -29.63
C SER A 17 -4.88 -18.45 -31.06
N LEU A 18 -4.01 -18.30 -32.05
CA LEU A 18 -4.36 -18.49 -33.47
C LEU A 18 -4.89 -19.90 -33.76
N GLU A 19 -4.23 -20.93 -33.21
CA GLU A 19 -4.62 -22.33 -33.38
C GLU A 19 -6.01 -22.61 -32.78
N GLU A 20 -6.28 -22.07 -31.59
CA GLU A 20 -7.57 -22.22 -30.92
C GLU A 20 -8.71 -21.49 -31.65
N LYS A 21 -8.42 -20.34 -32.27
CA LYS A 21 -9.38 -19.63 -33.12
C LYS A 21 -9.73 -20.42 -34.36
N GLU A 22 -8.75 -21.06 -34.99
CA GLU A 22 -8.99 -21.93 -36.15
C GLU A 22 -9.84 -23.14 -35.79
N ILE A 23 -9.56 -23.79 -34.65
CA ILE A 23 -10.37 -24.92 -34.15
C ILE A 23 -11.79 -24.46 -33.84
N LEU A 24 -11.97 -23.34 -33.13
CA LEU A 24 -13.28 -22.81 -32.79
C LEU A 24 -14.09 -22.42 -34.03
N ASN A 25 -13.47 -21.72 -34.99
CA ASN A 25 -14.13 -21.35 -36.24
C ASN A 25 -14.51 -22.58 -37.08
N GLY A 26 -13.61 -23.56 -37.17
CA GLY A 26 -13.88 -24.82 -37.88
C GLY A 26 -15.04 -25.61 -37.28
N GLU A 27 -15.26 -25.53 -35.97
CA GLU A 27 -16.40 -26.17 -35.30
C GLU A 27 -17.69 -25.32 -35.35
N LEU A 28 -17.57 -23.99 -35.31
CA LEU A 28 -18.69 -23.07 -35.53
C LEU A 28 -19.27 -23.19 -36.95
N ASP A 29 -18.44 -23.47 -37.94
CA ASP A 29 -18.89 -23.69 -39.33
C ASP A 29 -19.65 -25.01 -39.50
N LYS A 30 -19.32 -26.03 -38.68
CA LYS A 30 -19.99 -27.33 -38.71
C LYS A 30 -21.27 -27.37 -37.89
N CYS A 31 -21.36 -26.57 -36.83
CA CYS A 31 -22.43 -26.64 -35.84
C CYS A 31 -23.22 -25.34 -35.76
N SER A 32 -24.38 -25.31 -36.42
CA SER A 32 -25.27 -24.13 -36.42
C SER A 32 -25.78 -23.75 -35.02
N SER A 33 -26.01 -24.73 -34.14
CA SER A 33 -26.48 -24.47 -32.78
C SER A 33 -25.43 -23.73 -31.94
N LEU A 34 -24.15 -24.10 -32.07
CA LEU A 34 -23.04 -23.45 -31.36
C LEU A 34 -22.85 -22.00 -31.82
N ARG A 35 -23.08 -21.75 -33.11
CA ARG A 35 -23.05 -20.40 -33.69
C ARG A 35 -24.18 -19.52 -33.14
N THR A 36 -25.40 -20.04 -33.07
CA THR A 36 -26.54 -19.32 -32.48
C THR A 36 -26.28 -19.00 -31.01
N GLU A 37 -25.75 -19.96 -30.24
CA GLU A 37 -25.39 -19.77 -28.84
C GLU A 37 -24.36 -18.65 -28.64
N LEU A 38 -23.33 -18.60 -29.49
CA LEU A 38 -22.33 -17.53 -29.47
C LEU A 38 -22.91 -16.15 -29.86
N GLU A 39 -23.84 -16.11 -30.83
CA GLU A 39 -24.56 -14.88 -31.19
C GLU A 39 -25.44 -14.38 -30.05
N ASP A 40 -26.12 -15.28 -29.33
CA ASP A 40 -26.93 -14.96 -28.16
C ASP A 40 -26.07 -14.33 -27.05
N TYR A 41 -24.92 -14.93 -26.72
CA TYR A 41 -23.99 -14.36 -25.74
C TYR A 41 -23.49 -12.96 -26.13
N LYS A 42 -23.15 -12.76 -27.41
CA LYS A 42 -22.74 -11.44 -27.92
C LYS A 42 -23.88 -10.42 -27.81
N SER A 43 -25.12 -10.83 -28.08
CA SER A 43 -26.30 -9.96 -27.97
C SER A 43 -26.53 -9.50 -26.52
N ILE A 44 -26.51 -10.43 -25.57
CA ILE A 44 -26.67 -10.15 -24.13
C ILE A 44 -25.58 -9.19 -23.67
N ARG A 45 -24.31 -9.45 -24.03
CA ARG A 45 -23.20 -8.58 -23.66
C ARG A 45 -23.35 -7.17 -24.22
N LYS A 46 -23.85 -7.03 -25.44
CA LYS A 46 -24.12 -5.71 -26.05
C LYS A 46 -25.20 -4.97 -25.27
N HIS A 47 -26.29 -5.65 -24.88
CA HIS A 47 -27.36 -5.05 -24.08
C HIS A 47 -26.88 -4.66 -22.67
N LEU A 48 -26.04 -5.49 -22.04
CA LEU A 48 -25.47 -5.18 -20.72
C LEU A 48 -24.46 -4.03 -20.78
N LYS A 49 -23.64 -3.93 -21.84
CA LYS A 49 -22.71 -2.79 -22.01
C LYS A 49 -23.42 -1.45 -22.15
N GLN A 50 -24.65 -1.43 -22.64
CA GLN A 50 -25.45 -0.21 -22.74
C GLN A 50 -26.00 0.25 -21.38
N TYR A 51 -25.94 -0.62 -20.37
CA TYR A 51 -26.31 -0.30 -19.00
C TYR A 51 -25.18 0.44 -18.29
N ASN A 52 -25.05 1.75 -18.54
CA ASN A 52 -24.22 2.62 -17.72
C ASN A 52 -24.95 2.88 -16.39
N HIS A 53 -24.60 2.13 -15.35
CA HIS A 53 -25.11 2.40 -14.02
C HIS A 53 -24.43 3.64 -13.45
N THR A 54 -25.12 4.77 -13.46
CA THR A 54 -24.73 5.94 -12.67
C THR A 54 -25.10 5.66 -11.22
N PHE A 55 -24.12 5.31 -10.40
CA PHE A 55 -24.33 5.21 -8.96
C PHE A 55 -24.90 6.54 -8.44
N SER A 56 -25.95 6.47 -7.62
CA SER A 56 -26.50 7.69 -7.01
C SER A 56 -25.44 8.38 -6.15
N GLU A 57 -25.47 9.71 -6.06
CA GLU A 57 -24.54 10.47 -5.19
C GLU A 57 -24.57 9.97 -3.73
N ASN A 58 -25.73 9.48 -3.28
CA ASN A 58 -25.93 8.90 -1.96
C ASN A 58 -25.17 7.57 -1.76
N PHE A 59 -24.95 6.79 -2.82
CA PHE A 59 -24.15 5.57 -2.76
C PHE A 59 -22.69 5.90 -2.48
N ASN A 60 -22.13 6.87 -3.21
CA ASN A 60 -20.74 7.31 -3.02
C ASN A 60 -20.53 7.83 -1.60
N LYS A 61 -21.45 8.65 -1.09
CA LYS A 61 -21.38 9.15 0.29
C LYS A 61 -21.35 8.03 1.33
N LYS A 62 -22.25 7.05 1.21
CA LYS A 62 -22.28 5.87 2.10
C LYS A 62 -21.03 5.00 1.99
N LEU A 63 -20.48 4.87 0.78
CA LEU A 63 -19.27 4.12 0.51
C LEU A 63 -18.05 4.79 1.14
N PHE A 64 -17.90 6.11 0.99
CA PHE A 64 -16.84 6.88 1.63
C PHE A 64 -16.94 6.87 3.15
N ASP A 65 -18.14 6.96 3.72
CA ASP A 65 -18.32 6.88 5.16
C ASP A 65 -17.99 5.48 5.72
N LYS A 66 -18.15 4.42 4.92
CA LYS A 66 -17.80 3.04 5.32
C LYS A 66 -16.32 2.69 5.10
N ILE A 67 -15.67 3.33 4.12
CA ILE A 67 -14.25 3.10 3.78
C ILE A 67 -13.33 4.04 4.57
N LYS A 68 -13.86 5.10 5.20
CA LYS A 68 -13.07 6.01 6.05
C LYS A 68 -12.17 5.18 6.98
N PRO A 69 -10.84 5.31 6.87
CA PRO A 69 -9.94 4.57 7.72
C PRO A 69 -10.22 4.99 9.17
N THR A 70 -10.54 4.01 10.01
CA THR A 70 -10.74 4.16 11.46
C THR A 70 -9.47 4.59 12.20
N PHE A 71 -8.33 4.63 11.51
CA PHE A 71 -7.08 5.14 12.05
C PHE A 71 -6.97 6.63 11.80
N ASP A 72 -7.30 7.41 12.83
CA ASP A 72 -6.89 8.81 12.95
C ASP A 72 -5.37 8.87 13.22
N LEU A 73 -4.60 8.55 12.17
CA LEU A 73 -3.14 8.59 12.19
C LEU A 73 -2.66 10.01 12.53
N PHE A 74 -3.39 11.04 12.13
CA PHE A 74 -3.06 12.43 12.39
C PHE A 74 -3.37 12.87 13.83
N GLY A 75 -4.51 12.46 14.39
CA GLY A 75 -4.87 12.74 15.79
C GLY A 75 -3.91 12.10 16.78
N SER A 76 -3.53 10.84 16.54
CA SER A 76 -2.58 10.11 17.40
C SER A 76 -1.15 10.64 17.26
N PHE A 77 -0.76 11.12 16.06
CA PHE A 77 0.56 11.70 15.82
C PHE A 77 0.81 12.94 16.68
N LYS A 78 -0.20 13.79 16.91
CA LYS A 78 -0.04 14.99 17.75
C LYS A 78 0.34 14.64 19.19
N SER A 79 -0.31 13.63 19.78
CA SER A 79 -0.02 13.21 21.16
C SER A 79 1.38 12.59 21.27
N ILE A 80 1.75 11.73 20.30
CA ILE A 80 3.06 11.09 20.26
C ILE A 80 4.18 12.12 20.03
N ALA A 81 3.99 13.08 19.12
CA ALA A 81 4.96 14.13 18.83
C ALA A 81 5.16 15.09 20.02
N ILE A 82 4.10 15.39 20.78
CA ILE A 82 4.22 16.20 22.01
C ILE A 82 5.02 15.44 23.07
N SER A 83 4.77 14.14 23.23
CA SER A 83 5.51 13.30 24.19
C SER A 83 7.01 13.24 23.87
N SER A 84 7.36 13.04 22.59
CA SER A 84 8.77 13.00 22.17
C SER A 84 9.45 14.35 22.31
N ALA A 85 8.78 15.47 21.99
CA ALA A 85 9.32 16.80 22.18
C ALA A 85 9.62 17.12 23.66
N ILE A 86 8.73 16.70 24.57
CA ILE A 86 8.93 16.86 26.02
C ILE A 86 10.14 16.05 26.50
N ALA A 87 10.29 14.81 26.04
CA ALA A 87 11.42 13.96 26.41
C ALA A 87 12.77 14.57 25.98
N ILE A 88 12.84 15.11 24.75
CA ILE A 88 14.03 15.79 24.25
C ILE A 88 14.33 17.04 25.08
N LEU A 89 13.32 17.85 25.39
CA LEU A 89 13.50 19.05 26.23
C LEU A 89 13.98 18.70 27.64
N MET A 90 13.45 17.65 28.26
CA MET A 90 13.93 17.18 29.56
C MET A 90 15.39 16.72 29.51
N LEU A 91 15.79 16.05 28.43
CA LEU A 91 17.17 15.60 28.25
C LEU A 91 18.11 16.81 28.16
N ILE A 92 17.78 17.80 27.33
CA ILE A 92 18.57 19.04 27.20
C ILE A 92 18.64 19.79 28.54
N ALA A 93 17.52 19.89 29.25
CA ALA A 93 17.48 20.53 30.56
C ALA A 93 18.34 19.80 31.59
N SER A 94 18.32 18.46 31.60
CA SER A 94 19.15 17.64 32.47
C SER A 94 20.64 17.87 32.23
N ILE A 95 21.07 17.95 30.96
CA ILE A 95 22.46 18.24 30.61
C ILE A 95 22.84 19.65 31.06
N TYR A 96 21.98 20.64 30.82
CA TYR A 96 22.26 22.01 31.22
C TYR A 96 22.43 22.17 32.74
N ILE A 97 21.63 21.45 33.54
CA ILE A 97 21.75 21.46 35.00
C ILE A 97 23.07 20.80 35.46
N MET A 98 23.48 19.73 34.80
CA MET A 98 24.67 18.96 35.21
C MET A 98 25.98 19.65 34.80
N ASP A 99 26.05 20.15 33.56
CA ASP A 99 27.29 20.68 32.98
C ASP A 99 27.35 22.22 32.96
N GLY A 100 26.24 22.91 33.26
CA GLY A 100 26.13 24.38 33.26
C GLY A 100 26.23 25.05 31.89
N SER A 101 26.46 24.28 30.81
CA SER A 101 26.54 24.77 29.44
C SER A 101 26.00 23.75 28.44
N ILE A 102 25.46 24.23 27.31
CA ILE A 102 24.98 23.36 26.23
C ILE A 102 26.08 23.29 25.17
N SER A 103 26.86 22.22 25.18
CA SER A 103 27.85 21.93 24.15
C SER A 103 27.46 20.65 23.39
N ILE A 104 27.87 20.54 22.12
CA ILE A 104 27.64 19.33 21.31
C ILE A 104 28.33 18.11 21.96
N ASN A 105 29.46 18.34 22.63
CA ASN A 105 30.22 17.30 23.32
C ASN A 105 29.46 16.76 24.55
N SER A 106 28.82 17.65 25.32
CA SER A 106 27.92 17.29 26.42
C SER A 106 26.67 16.54 25.95
N LEU A 107 26.12 16.91 24.79
CA LEU A 107 24.93 16.26 24.22
C LEU A 107 25.19 14.81 23.75
N ILE A 108 26.42 14.51 23.37
CA ILE A 108 26.85 13.17 22.92
C ILE A 108 27.38 12.33 24.11
N GLY A 109 27.46 12.91 25.31
CA GLY A 109 27.97 12.22 26.51
C GLY A 109 29.48 11.97 26.46
N VAL A 110 30.21 12.73 25.64
CA VAL A 110 31.68 12.69 25.61
C VAL A 110 32.19 13.54 26.77
N ASN A 111 32.14 12.97 27.97
CA ASN A 111 32.83 13.54 29.12
C ASN A 111 34.33 13.53 28.80
N SER A 112 34.87 14.68 28.44
CA SER A 112 36.31 14.93 28.50
C SER A 112 36.71 14.82 29.96
N TYR A 113 37.11 13.61 30.38
CA TYR A 113 37.77 13.41 31.67
C TYR A 113 38.91 14.41 31.75
N PRO A 114 38.99 15.26 32.79
CA PRO A 114 40.24 15.92 33.09
C PRO A 114 41.24 14.80 33.33
N ILE A 115 42.28 14.74 32.50
CA ILE A 115 43.39 13.82 32.70
C ILE A 115 43.94 14.20 34.08
N GLU A 116 43.69 13.36 35.08
CA GLU A 116 44.26 13.56 36.42
C GLU A 116 45.78 13.56 36.27
N GLU A 117 46.39 14.73 36.44
CA GLU A 117 47.83 14.95 36.34
C GLU A 117 48.63 14.12 37.38
N GLU A 118 47.97 13.47 38.34
CA GLU A 118 48.60 12.61 39.34
C GLU A 118 49.29 11.37 38.74
N PHE A 119 48.82 10.84 37.60
CA PHE A 119 49.43 9.66 36.97
C PHE A 119 50.84 9.93 36.39
N TYR A 120 51.19 11.18 36.09
CA TYR A 120 52.51 11.54 35.56
C TYR A 120 53.57 11.74 36.65
N SER A 121 53.18 11.90 37.92
CA SER A 121 54.13 12.02 39.04
C SER A 121 54.72 10.66 39.46
N PHE A 122 53.96 9.57 39.27
CA PHE A 122 54.37 8.21 39.64
C PHE A 122 55.42 7.59 38.70
N LEU A 123 55.53 8.10 37.47
CA LEU A 123 56.48 7.59 36.47
C LEU A 123 57.84 8.31 36.51
N ASN A 124 58.03 9.26 37.43
CA ASN A 124 59.22 10.10 37.49
C ASN A 124 60.01 9.97 38.81
N TYR A 125 59.95 8.80 39.47
CA TYR A 125 60.87 8.40 40.55
C TYR A 125 61.36 6.97 40.36
#